data_AF-A0A9P3IM59-F1
#
_entry.id   AF-A0A9P3IM59-F1
#
_cell.length_a   1.000
_cell.length_b   1.000
_cell.length_c   1.000
_cell.angle_alpha   90.00
_cell.angle_beta   90.00
_cell.angle_gamma   90.00
#
_symmetry.space_group_name_H-M   'P 1'
#
loop_
_entity.id
_entity.type
_entity.pdbx_description
1 polymer ?
#
loop_
_entity_poly.entity_id
_entity_poly.type
_entity_poly.pdbx_seq_one_letter_code
_entity_poly.pdbx_strand_id
1 'polypeptide(L)'
;MCLEPTAFTVKAESQFKGQGEEFQKTKLMTRLTYTLDEIEGPLEVNGNNLKFTEVDGIDYAAVTVQLAGGERVPFLFTVKELVASGPADSFGGSFLVPSYRGATFLDPKGRGGSQGYDTAVALPAGGFGDEDALQKENQKSYKALSGNITFSVAKSNVETGEIGGVFTSVQPSDTDMGAKVPKDVKIEGIWYAQLD
;
A
#
# COMPACT_ATOMS: atom_id res chain seq x y z
N MET A 1 5.30 10.58 13.74
CA MET A 1 5.03 11.06 12.36
C MET A 1 3.65 10.61 11.93
N CYS A 2 2.90 11.48 11.25
CA CYS A 2 1.54 11.26 10.78
C CYS A 2 1.46 11.54 9.26
N LEU A 3 0.76 10.70 8.50
CA LEU A 3 0.54 10.86 7.07
C LEU A 3 -0.97 10.82 6.79
N GLU A 4 -1.50 11.93 6.30
CA GLU A 4 -2.90 12.07 5.89
C GLU A 4 -3.01 12.15 4.36
N PRO A 5 -3.39 11.05 3.69
CA PRO A 5 -3.79 11.06 2.29
C PRO A 5 -4.92 12.04 2.01
N THR A 6 -4.75 12.87 0.97
CA THR A 6 -5.79 13.75 0.43
C THR A 6 -6.36 13.25 -0.88
N ALA A 7 -5.62 12.41 -1.61
CA ALA A 7 -6.07 11.79 -2.86
C ALA A 7 -5.55 10.36 -3.02
N PHE A 8 -6.43 9.49 -3.51
CA PHE A 8 -6.11 8.14 -3.97
C PHE A 8 -6.44 8.03 -5.45
N THR A 9 -5.43 7.76 -6.28
CA THR A 9 -5.61 7.46 -7.70
C THR A 9 -5.06 6.09 -8.01
N VAL A 10 -5.72 5.37 -8.90
CA VAL A 10 -5.33 4.00 -9.26
C VAL A 10 -5.05 3.95 -10.75
N LYS A 11 -3.90 3.40 -11.11
CA LYS A 11 -3.54 3.16 -12.51
C LYS A 11 -4.40 2.02 -13.03
N ALA A 12 -5.22 2.33 -14.02
CA ALA A 12 -6.11 1.37 -14.66
C ALA A 12 -6.28 1.73 -16.13
N GLU A 13 -6.67 0.74 -16.94
CA GLU A 13 -7.04 0.97 -18.34
C GLU A 13 -8.14 2.03 -18.42
N SER A 14 -7.96 2.98 -19.35
CA SER A 14 -8.96 3.99 -19.64
C SER A 14 -10.26 3.34 -20.11
N GLN A 15 -11.39 3.91 -19.67
CA GLN A 15 -12.70 3.51 -20.14
C GLN A 15 -12.90 3.83 -21.64
N PHE A 16 -12.06 4.69 -22.21
CA PHE A 16 -12.08 5.07 -23.62
C PHE A 16 -11.13 4.18 -24.43
N LYS A 17 -11.64 3.60 -25.52
CA LYS A 17 -10.84 2.76 -26.42
C LYS A 17 -9.62 3.52 -26.94
N GLY A 18 -8.43 2.94 -26.75
CA GLY A 18 -7.17 3.41 -27.33
C GLY A 18 -6.35 4.39 -26.49
N GLN A 19 -6.76 4.69 -25.25
CA GLN A 19 -6.04 5.65 -24.38
C GLN A 19 -5.02 5.02 -23.42
N GLY A 20 -4.88 3.69 -23.38
CA GLY A 20 -3.91 3.01 -22.51
C GLY A 20 -4.26 3.10 -21.01
N GLU A 21 -3.24 2.96 -20.16
CA GLU A 21 -3.40 3.02 -18.69
C GLU A 21 -3.06 4.41 -18.15
N GLU A 22 -3.89 4.94 -17.26
CA GLU A 22 -3.66 6.20 -16.58
C GLU A 22 -4.11 6.13 -15.11
N PHE A 23 -3.60 7.03 -14.27
CA PHE A 23 -4.05 7.18 -12.89
C PHE A 23 -5.43 7.85 -12.85
N GLN A 24 -6.44 7.07 -12.49
CA GLN A 24 -7.82 7.52 -12.44
C GLN A 24 -8.23 7.89 -11.01
N LYS A 25 -9.08 8.90 -10.89
CA LYS A 25 -9.67 9.30 -9.60
C LYS A 25 -10.55 8.18 -9.05
N THR A 26 -10.51 8.00 -7.74
CA THR A 26 -11.28 6.97 -7.05
C THR A 26 -12.18 7.55 -5.96
N LYS A 27 -13.12 6.74 -5.48
CA LYS A 27 -13.95 7.05 -4.31
C LYS A 27 -13.55 6.15 -3.14
N LEU A 28 -13.25 6.74 -2.00
CA LEU A 28 -12.90 6.01 -0.78
C LEU A 28 -14.12 5.28 -0.19
N MET A 29 -13.99 3.98 0.07
CA MET A 29 -15.06 3.13 0.60
C MET A 29 -14.93 2.83 2.10
N THR A 30 -13.73 3.01 2.66
CA THR A 30 -13.35 2.54 4.01
C THR A 30 -13.49 3.60 5.10
N ARG A 31 -14.05 4.78 4.76
CA ARG A 31 -14.22 5.92 5.69
C ARG A 31 -12.86 6.39 6.25
N LEU A 32 -12.85 7.07 7.40
CA LEU A 32 -11.67 7.72 7.99
C LEU A 32 -10.76 6.74 8.74
N THR A 33 -10.22 5.74 8.03
CA THR A 33 -9.36 4.69 8.60
C THR A 33 -8.03 4.55 7.86
N TYR A 34 -7.61 5.59 7.12
CA TYR A 34 -6.51 5.53 6.16
C TYR A 34 -5.30 6.38 6.54
N THR A 35 -5.39 7.18 7.61
CA THR A 35 -4.26 7.97 8.10
C THR A 35 -3.28 7.06 8.83
N LEU A 36 -1.99 7.23 8.56
CA LEU A 36 -0.93 6.60 9.35
C LEU A 36 -0.54 7.57 10.46
N ASP A 37 -0.31 7.07 11.66
CA ASP A 37 -0.09 7.92 12.82
C ASP A 37 0.89 7.31 13.81
N GLU A 38 1.43 8.15 14.69
CA GLU A 38 2.37 7.74 15.74
C GLU A 38 3.58 6.94 15.22
N ILE A 39 4.01 7.20 13.98
CA ILE A 39 5.19 6.55 13.40
C ILE A 39 6.46 7.14 14.03
N GLU A 40 7.31 6.28 14.57
CA GLU A 40 8.57 6.64 15.22
C GLU A 40 9.77 6.14 14.41
N GLY A 41 10.89 6.83 14.56
CA GLY A 41 12.11 6.46 13.86
C GLY A 41 13.22 7.51 13.95
N PRO A 42 14.50 7.10 13.87
CA PRO A 42 15.61 8.04 13.88
C PRO A 42 15.62 8.91 12.62
N LEU A 43 15.83 10.21 12.82
CA LEU A 43 16.12 11.17 11.77
C LEU A 43 17.58 11.63 11.89
N GLU A 44 18.41 11.26 10.90
CA GLU A 44 19.77 11.75 10.77
C GLU A 44 19.81 12.97 9.85
N VAL A 45 20.44 14.05 10.30
CA VAL A 45 20.65 15.27 9.50
C VAL A 45 22.13 15.37 9.12
N ASN A 46 22.42 15.21 7.83
CA ASN A 46 23.76 15.23 7.26
C ASN A 46 23.91 16.43 6.31
N GLY A 47 24.19 17.61 6.87
CA GLY A 47 24.22 18.85 6.10
C GLY A 47 22.84 19.19 5.54
N ASN A 48 22.70 19.16 4.22
CA ASN A 48 21.41 19.40 3.55
C ASN A 48 20.57 18.12 3.34
N ASN A 49 21.13 16.94 3.63
CA ASN A 49 20.43 15.68 3.44
C ASN A 49 19.83 15.19 4.75
N LEU A 50 18.58 14.74 4.68
CA LEU A 50 17.88 14.03 5.72
C LEU A 50 17.93 12.53 5.43
N LYS A 51 17.98 11.73 6.48
CA LYS A 51 17.74 10.30 6.42
C LYS A 51 16.85 9.88 7.57
N PHE A 52 15.62 9.52 7.24
CA PHE A 52 14.62 8.99 8.16
C PHE A 52 14.52 7.48 7.99
N THR A 53 14.55 6.74 9.10
CA THR A 53 14.31 5.29 9.11
C THR A 53 13.08 5.02 9.96
N GLU A 54 12.05 4.41 9.39
CA GLU A 54 10.86 3.98 10.13
C GLU A 54 11.21 2.76 11.02
N VAL A 55 10.62 2.71 12.22
CA VAL A 55 10.89 1.65 13.22
C VAL A 55 9.61 1.06 13.79
N ASP A 56 8.67 1.90 14.23
CA ASP A 56 7.43 1.45 14.86
C ASP A 56 6.30 2.48 14.64
N GLY A 57 5.09 2.11 15.05
CA GLY A 57 3.88 2.94 15.02
C GLY A 57 2.76 2.34 14.19
N ILE A 58 1.74 3.14 13.89
CA ILE A 58 0.63 2.74 13.01
C ILE A 58 1.03 3.05 11.57
N ASP A 59 1.98 2.27 11.08
CA ASP A 59 2.68 2.39 9.80
C ASP A 59 1.97 1.68 8.63
N TYR A 60 0.76 1.15 8.85
CA TYR A 60 -0.10 0.61 7.79
C TYR A 60 -1.59 0.82 8.06
N ALA A 61 -2.36 0.96 6.97
CA ALA A 61 -3.81 1.09 6.99
C ALA A 61 -4.45 0.33 5.83
N ALA A 62 -5.45 -0.49 6.12
CA ALA A 62 -6.20 -1.22 5.11
C ALA A 62 -7.21 -0.29 4.44
N VAL A 63 -7.00 0.00 3.15
CA VAL A 63 -7.82 0.94 2.37
C VAL A 63 -8.52 0.19 1.24
N THR A 64 -9.73 0.64 0.91
CA THR A 64 -10.41 0.22 -0.31
C THR A 64 -11.00 1.44 -0.99
N VAL A 65 -10.70 1.55 -2.27
CA VAL A 65 -11.24 2.59 -3.14
C VAL A 65 -12.02 1.95 -4.30
N GLN A 66 -12.90 2.73 -4.90
CA GLN A 66 -13.73 2.30 -6.02
C GLN A 66 -13.43 3.16 -7.26
N LEU A 67 -13.10 2.51 -8.37
CA LEU A 67 -12.93 3.13 -9.69
C LEU A 67 -14.29 3.52 -10.29
N ALA A 68 -14.27 4.40 -11.30
CA ALA A 68 -15.47 4.90 -11.96
C ALA A 68 -16.31 3.82 -12.69
N GLY A 69 -15.84 2.58 -12.80
CA GLY A 69 -16.59 1.44 -13.34
C GLY A 69 -17.22 0.51 -12.29
N GLY A 70 -17.10 0.82 -11.00
CA GLY A 70 -17.60 -0.04 -9.92
C GLY A 70 -16.59 -1.03 -9.36
N GLU A 71 -15.45 -1.22 -10.05
CA GLU A 71 -14.35 -2.05 -9.56
C GLU A 71 -13.81 -1.51 -8.23
N ARG A 72 -13.72 -2.40 -7.23
CA ARG A 72 -13.13 -2.09 -5.92
C ARG A 72 -11.70 -2.58 -5.88
N VAL A 73 -10.79 -1.67 -5.52
CA VAL A 73 -9.36 -1.92 -5.44
C VAL A 73 -8.96 -1.79 -3.97
N PRO A 74 -8.84 -2.92 -3.24
CA PRO A 74 -8.25 -2.93 -1.91
C PRO A 74 -6.73 -2.80 -2.01
N PHE A 75 -6.12 -2.13 -1.04
CA PHE A 75 -4.67 -2.00 -0.89
C PHE A 75 -4.33 -1.67 0.56
N LEU A 76 -3.07 -1.89 0.93
CA LEU A 76 -2.56 -1.59 2.27
C LEU A 76 -1.68 -0.35 2.19
N PHE A 77 -2.22 0.84 2.49
CA PHE A 77 -1.37 2.04 2.55
C PHE A 77 -0.37 1.87 3.67
N THR A 78 0.93 1.98 3.39
CA THR A 78 1.96 1.68 4.40
C THR A 78 3.25 2.43 4.11
N VAL A 79 4.09 2.52 5.15
CA VAL A 79 5.50 2.96 5.07
C VAL A 79 6.42 2.01 5.85
N LYS A 80 6.05 0.73 5.96
CA LYS A 80 6.83 -0.31 6.66
C LYS A 80 8.26 -0.41 6.17
N GLU A 81 9.20 -0.49 7.10
CA GLU A 81 10.64 -0.62 6.83
C GLU A 81 11.17 0.49 5.90
N LEU A 82 10.55 1.68 5.95
CA LEU A 82 10.94 2.81 5.12
C LEU A 82 12.33 3.32 5.52
N VAL A 83 13.18 3.50 4.52
CA VAL A 83 14.42 4.27 4.63
C VAL A 83 14.35 5.43 3.64
N ALA A 84 13.89 6.59 4.10
CA ALA A 84 13.78 7.78 3.28
C ALA A 84 15.05 8.63 3.38
N SER A 85 15.65 8.97 2.24
CA SER A 85 16.87 9.78 2.20
C SER A 85 16.82 10.83 1.10
N GLY A 86 17.53 11.93 1.28
CA GLY A 86 17.63 12.99 0.28
C GLY A 86 17.52 14.39 0.89
N PRO A 87 17.46 15.43 0.06
CA PRO A 87 17.31 16.80 0.53
C PRO A 87 15.91 17.04 1.11
N ALA A 88 15.76 18.01 2.01
CA ALA A 88 14.50 18.27 2.72
C ALA A 88 13.30 18.58 1.78
N ASP A 89 13.55 19.10 0.58
CA ASP A 89 12.53 19.38 -0.43
C ASP A 89 12.06 18.14 -1.20
N SER A 90 12.82 17.04 -1.19
CA SER A 90 12.52 15.83 -1.95
C SER A 90 13.23 14.58 -1.40
N PHE A 91 13.10 14.31 -0.10
CA PHE A 91 13.65 13.10 0.51
C PHE A 91 12.67 11.94 0.32
N GLY A 92 13.17 10.74 0.04
CA GLY A 92 12.29 9.62 -0.28
C GLY A 92 13.02 8.29 -0.26
N GLY A 93 12.26 7.21 -0.42
CA GLY A 93 12.80 5.87 -0.33
C GLY A 93 11.79 4.80 -0.68
N SER A 94 12.29 3.58 -0.78
CA SER A 94 11.44 2.39 -0.90
C SER A 94 11.00 1.91 0.47
N PHE A 95 9.85 1.25 0.50
CA PHE A 95 9.28 0.62 1.69
C PHE A 95 8.65 -0.73 1.32
N LEU A 96 8.42 -1.56 2.32
CA LEU A 96 7.79 -2.86 2.20
C LEU A 96 6.27 -2.70 2.08
N VAL A 97 5.65 -3.42 1.14
CA VAL A 97 4.20 -3.55 1.03
C VAL A 97 3.82 -4.99 1.32
N PRO A 98 3.44 -5.32 2.56
CA PRO A 98 2.97 -6.66 2.88
C PRO A 98 1.74 -7.05 2.05
N SER A 99 1.51 -8.36 1.94
CA SER A 99 0.25 -8.86 1.40
C SER A 99 -0.93 -8.27 2.18
N TYR A 100 -1.93 -7.74 1.47
CA TYR A 100 -3.15 -7.20 2.08
C TYR A 100 -3.91 -8.25 2.91
N ARG A 101 -3.75 -9.53 2.57
CA ARG A 101 -4.26 -10.68 3.33
C ARG A 101 -3.09 -11.41 4.01
N GLY A 102 -3.22 -11.68 5.30
CA GLY A 102 -2.23 -12.48 6.03
C GLY A 102 -2.24 -13.96 5.61
N ALA A 103 -1.18 -14.69 5.97
CA ALA A 103 -0.99 -16.09 5.57
C ALA A 103 -2.07 -17.06 6.09
N THR A 104 -2.83 -16.68 7.12
CA THR A 104 -3.92 -17.46 7.70
C THR A 104 -5.30 -17.06 7.16
N PHE A 105 -5.37 -16.12 6.21
CA PHE A 105 -6.64 -15.75 5.58
C PHE A 105 -7.20 -16.94 4.80
N LEU A 106 -8.51 -17.15 4.92
CA LEU A 106 -9.26 -18.18 4.21
C LEU A 106 -10.15 -17.52 3.17
N ASP A 107 -10.04 -17.96 1.92
CA ASP A 107 -10.97 -17.59 0.88
C ASP A 107 -12.34 -18.25 1.09
N PRO A 108 -13.39 -17.87 0.33
CA PRO A 108 -14.73 -18.45 0.49
C PRO A 108 -14.82 -19.97 0.26
N LYS A 109 -13.80 -20.60 -0.33
CA LYS A 109 -13.71 -22.06 -0.49
C LYS A 109 -12.91 -22.71 0.64
N GLY A 110 -12.54 -21.94 1.67
CA GLY A 110 -11.72 -22.39 2.78
C GLY A 110 -10.26 -22.59 2.41
N ARG A 111 -9.80 -22.06 1.27
CA ARG A 111 -8.39 -22.16 0.85
C ARG A 111 -7.56 -21.05 1.45
N GLY A 112 -6.35 -21.35 1.88
CA GLY A 112 -5.42 -20.38 2.46
C GLY A 112 -3.98 -20.79 2.24
N GLY A 113 -3.03 -19.95 2.68
CA GLY A 113 -1.61 -20.23 2.51
C GLY A 113 -1.05 -21.17 3.56
N SER A 114 -1.20 -20.80 4.84
CA SER A 114 -0.68 -21.57 5.98
C SER A 114 -1.73 -22.45 6.66
N GLN A 115 -3.00 -22.16 6.45
CA GLN A 115 -4.14 -22.90 6.96
C GLN A 115 -5.21 -23.00 5.87
N GLY A 116 -6.13 -23.94 6.02
CA GLY A 116 -7.19 -24.18 5.05
C GLY A 116 -6.83 -25.27 4.04
N TYR A 117 -7.68 -25.41 3.02
CA TYR A 117 -7.47 -26.35 1.92
C TYR A 117 -6.47 -25.78 0.90
N ASP A 118 -5.75 -26.68 0.23
CA ASP A 118 -4.85 -26.35 -0.89
C ASP A 118 -5.57 -26.37 -2.25
N THR A 119 -6.76 -26.98 -2.31
CA THR A 119 -7.53 -27.22 -3.54
C THR A 119 -9.00 -26.84 -3.37
N ALA A 120 -9.73 -26.73 -4.48
CA ALA A 120 -11.16 -26.46 -4.46
C ALA A 120 -11.99 -27.74 -4.19
N VAL A 121 -12.03 -28.18 -2.92
CA VAL A 121 -12.65 -29.44 -2.47
C VAL A 121 -14.12 -29.64 -2.85
N ALA A 122 -14.83 -28.57 -3.22
CA ALA A 122 -16.22 -28.62 -3.68
C ALA A 122 -16.38 -29.15 -5.13
N LEU A 123 -15.29 -29.34 -5.87
CA LEU A 123 -15.28 -29.82 -7.25
C LEU A 123 -14.65 -31.23 -7.35
N PRO A 124 -15.36 -32.30 -6.95
CA PRO A 124 -14.78 -33.64 -6.87
C PRO A 124 -14.47 -34.27 -8.24
N ALA A 125 -15.18 -33.89 -9.29
CA ALA A 125 -14.98 -34.43 -10.64
C ALA A 125 -13.80 -33.73 -11.34
N GLY A 126 -12.97 -34.49 -12.08
CA GLY A 126 -11.93 -33.92 -12.93
C GLY A 126 -10.65 -33.48 -12.22
N GLY A 127 -10.34 -34.02 -11.03
CA GLY A 127 -9.10 -33.74 -10.31
C GLY A 127 -9.26 -33.00 -8.98
N PHE A 128 -10.44 -33.05 -8.34
CA PHE A 128 -10.68 -32.45 -7.01
C PHE A 128 -10.38 -30.93 -6.93
N GLY A 129 -10.48 -30.23 -8.06
CA GLY A 129 -10.17 -28.80 -8.16
C GLY A 129 -8.67 -28.50 -8.27
N ASP A 130 -7.83 -29.47 -8.60
CA ASP A 130 -6.38 -29.34 -8.86
C ASP A 130 -6.05 -29.14 -10.36
N GLU A 131 -6.96 -28.47 -11.08
CA GLU A 131 -6.74 -28.15 -12.49
C GLU A 131 -5.81 -26.94 -12.65
N ASP A 132 -5.02 -26.90 -13.73
CA ASP A 132 -4.07 -25.81 -14.01
C ASP A 132 -4.74 -24.43 -14.01
N ALA A 133 -6.01 -24.35 -14.41
CA ALA A 133 -6.79 -23.12 -14.43
C ALA A 133 -7.03 -22.53 -13.03
N LEU A 134 -6.94 -23.34 -11.97
CA LEU A 134 -7.14 -22.93 -10.57
C LEU A 134 -5.84 -22.78 -9.79
N GLN A 135 -4.67 -23.00 -10.41
CA GLN A 135 -3.39 -22.98 -9.70
C GLN A 135 -3.15 -21.65 -8.98
N LYS A 136 -3.50 -20.51 -9.59
CA LYS A 136 -3.33 -19.19 -8.99
C LYS A 136 -4.22 -18.98 -7.77
N GLU A 137 -5.42 -19.55 -7.79
CA GLU A 137 -6.39 -19.46 -6.71
C GLU A 137 -6.15 -20.51 -5.62
N ASN A 138 -5.53 -21.64 -5.95
CA ASN A 138 -5.18 -22.72 -5.03
C ASN A 138 -3.88 -22.40 -4.28
N GLN A 139 -2.83 -22.05 -5.02
CA GLN A 139 -1.52 -21.74 -4.46
C GLN A 139 -1.46 -20.28 -3.99
N LYS A 140 -1.92 -20.05 -2.76
CA LYS A 140 -1.91 -18.71 -2.16
C LYS A 140 -0.49 -18.20 -1.95
N SER A 141 -0.23 -16.98 -2.39
CA SER A 141 1.03 -16.27 -2.20
C SER A 141 0.83 -15.02 -1.34
N TYR A 142 1.64 -14.89 -0.30
CA TYR A 142 1.68 -13.73 0.59
C TYR A 142 3.00 -12.97 0.45
N LYS A 143 3.65 -13.10 -0.72
CA LYS A 143 4.89 -12.41 -1.04
C LYS A 143 4.70 -10.89 -0.92
N ALA A 144 5.53 -10.26 -0.10
CA ALA A 144 5.56 -8.81 0.01
C ALA A 144 6.08 -8.17 -1.29
N LEU A 145 5.57 -6.99 -1.59
CA LEU A 145 5.99 -6.15 -2.68
C LEU A 145 6.71 -4.93 -2.13
N SER A 146 7.08 -3.99 -3.00
CA SER A 146 7.72 -2.75 -2.59
C SER A 146 7.00 -1.55 -3.19
N GLY A 147 6.91 -0.48 -2.41
CA GLY A 147 6.44 0.83 -2.83
C GLY A 147 7.55 1.87 -2.70
N ASN A 148 7.32 3.06 -3.26
CA ASN A 148 8.23 4.19 -3.15
C ASN A 148 7.46 5.43 -2.72
N ILE A 149 8.04 6.22 -1.81
CA ILE A 149 7.45 7.45 -1.30
C ILE A 149 8.48 8.59 -1.39
N THR A 150 7.98 9.78 -1.67
CA THR A 150 8.75 11.02 -1.65
C THR A 150 8.02 12.03 -0.79
N PHE A 151 8.77 12.68 0.09
CA PHE A 151 8.32 13.73 0.98
C PHE A 151 8.97 15.04 0.59
N SER A 152 8.25 16.12 0.82
CA SER A 152 8.74 17.48 0.70
C SER A 152 8.35 18.26 1.95
N VAL A 153 9.34 18.82 2.65
CA VAL A 153 9.09 19.71 3.80
C VAL A 153 8.55 21.04 3.29
N ALA A 154 7.40 21.47 3.81
CA ALA A 154 6.80 22.75 3.44
C ALA A 154 6.92 23.81 4.55
N LYS A 155 6.79 23.40 5.82
CA LYS A 155 6.86 24.29 6.98
C LYS A 155 7.57 23.59 8.14
N SER A 156 8.25 24.39 8.95
CA SER A 156 8.84 23.94 10.21
C SER A 156 8.64 24.99 11.30
N ASN A 157 8.51 24.52 12.54
CA ASN A 157 8.53 25.32 13.75
C ASN A 157 9.73 24.87 14.60
N VAL A 158 10.74 25.74 14.69
CA VAL A 158 12.00 25.44 15.38
C VAL A 158 11.83 25.42 16.90
N GLU A 159 10.85 26.15 17.44
CA GLU A 159 10.62 26.22 18.89
C GLU A 159 10.03 24.91 19.44
N THR A 160 9.19 24.24 18.66
CA THR A 160 8.48 23.00 19.05
C THR A 160 9.06 21.75 18.39
N GLY A 161 10.01 21.90 17.46
CA GLY A 161 10.55 20.76 16.68
C GLY A 161 9.58 20.21 15.63
N GLU A 162 8.47 20.90 15.37
CA GLU A 162 7.43 20.42 14.46
C GLU A 162 7.79 20.69 13.01
N ILE A 163 7.58 19.70 12.15
CA ILE A 163 7.79 19.79 10.71
C ILE A 163 6.58 19.22 9.98
N GLY A 164 6.24 19.80 8.84
CA GLY A 164 5.12 19.35 8.04
C GLY A 164 5.31 19.64 6.56
N GLY A 165 4.60 18.89 5.73
CA GLY A 165 4.84 18.92 4.31
C GLY A 165 3.83 18.14 3.49
N VAL A 166 4.23 17.83 2.26
CA VAL A 166 3.46 17.02 1.32
C VAL A 166 4.21 15.74 1.00
N PHE A 167 3.47 14.68 0.67
CA PHE A 167 4.06 13.43 0.21
C PHE A 167 3.36 12.92 -1.04
N THR A 168 4.09 12.12 -1.81
CA THR A 168 3.58 11.33 -2.91
C THR A 168 4.14 9.91 -2.78
N SER A 169 3.26 8.93 -2.69
CA SER A 169 3.60 7.51 -2.63
C SER A 169 3.03 6.79 -3.84
N VAL A 170 3.78 5.82 -4.36
CA VAL A 170 3.33 4.87 -5.38
C VAL A 170 3.60 3.47 -4.85
N GLN A 171 2.54 2.68 -4.73
CA GLN A 171 2.61 1.31 -4.22
C GLN A 171 1.60 0.38 -4.89
N PRO A 172 1.88 -0.93 -4.93
CA PRO A 172 0.95 -1.91 -5.47
C PRO A 172 -0.29 -2.10 -4.60
N SER A 173 -1.39 -2.50 -5.25
CA SER A 173 -2.63 -2.92 -4.61
C SER A 173 -2.58 -4.36 -4.09
N ASP A 174 -3.67 -4.80 -3.47
CA ASP A 174 -3.90 -6.22 -3.16
C ASP A 174 -3.76 -7.12 -4.40
N THR A 175 -3.26 -8.34 -4.18
CA THR A 175 -3.07 -9.38 -5.19
C THR A 175 -4.04 -10.56 -5.01
N ASP A 176 -4.99 -10.47 -4.07
CA ASP A 176 -5.87 -11.60 -3.69
C ASP A 176 -5.07 -12.86 -3.39
N MET A 177 -4.04 -12.69 -2.55
CA MET A 177 -3.05 -13.72 -2.25
C MET A 177 -2.38 -14.31 -3.50
N GLY A 178 -1.99 -13.47 -4.45
CA GLY A 178 -1.29 -13.87 -5.69
C GLY A 178 -2.19 -14.27 -6.87
N ALA A 179 -3.52 -14.29 -6.69
CA ALA A 179 -4.45 -14.65 -7.76
C ALA A 179 -4.61 -13.56 -8.84
N LYS A 180 -4.53 -12.28 -8.46
CA LYS A 180 -4.65 -11.14 -9.40
C LYS A 180 -3.37 -10.32 -9.49
N VAL A 181 -3.22 -9.66 -10.63
CA VAL A 181 -2.14 -8.69 -10.87
C VAL A 181 -2.44 -7.43 -10.04
N PRO A 182 -1.50 -6.94 -9.21
CA PRO A 182 -1.70 -5.70 -8.46
C PRO A 182 -1.73 -4.50 -9.40
N LYS A 183 -2.56 -3.51 -9.08
CA LYS A 183 -2.57 -2.19 -9.74
C LYS A 183 -1.64 -1.24 -9.00
N ASP A 184 -1.07 -0.27 -9.72
CA ASP A 184 -0.34 0.82 -9.09
C ASP A 184 -1.31 1.81 -8.46
N VAL A 185 -1.13 2.10 -7.18
CA VAL A 185 -1.91 3.09 -6.43
C VAL A 185 -1.00 4.26 -6.12
N LYS A 186 -1.37 5.45 -6.60
CA LYS A 186 -0.71 6.71 -6.26
C LYS A 186 -1.50 7.42 -5.18
N ILE A 187 -0.79 7.76 -4.11
CA ILE A 187 -1.32 8.32 -2.88
C ILE A 187 -0.63 9.66 -2.67
N GLU A 188 -1.41 10.73 -2.65
CA GLU A 188 -0.92 12.09 -2.43
C GLU A 188 -1.54 12.61 -1.14
N GLY A 189 -0.78 13.36 -0.36
CA GLY A 189 -1.24 13.80 0.94
C GLY A 189 -0.33 14.80 1.62
N ILE A 190 -0.69 15.10 2.86
CA ILE A 190 0.09 15.93 3.77
C ILE A 190 0.66 15.04 4.86
N TRP A 191 1.79 15.45 5.42
CA TRP A 191 2.39 14.75 6.54
C TRP A 191 2.87 15.74 7.60
N TYR A 192 3.02 15.22 8.80
CA TYR A 192 3.46 15.94 9.98
C TYR A 192 4.42 15.06 10.78
N ALA A 193 5.43 15.66 11.39
CA ALA A 193 6.28 15.01 12.38
C ALA A 193 6.71 16.02 13.43
N GLN A 194 7.10 15.51 14.60
CA GLN A 194 7.76 16.27 15.63
C GLN A 194 9.13 15.63 15.86
N LEU A 195 10.15 16.48 15.98
CA LEU A 195 11.53 16.10 16.24
C LEU A 195 11.84 16.35 17.71
N ASP A 196 12.47 15.36 18.35
CA ASP A 196 12.97 15.41 19.72
C ASP A 196 14.50 15.32 19.76
#